data_AF-A0A182SV89-F1
#
_entry.id   AF-A0A182SV89-F1
#
_cell.length_a   1.000
_cell.length_b   1.000
_cell.length_c   1.000
_cell.angle_alpha   90.00
_cell.angle_beta   90.00
_cell.angle_gamma   90.00
#
_symmetry.space_group_name_H-M   'P 1'
#
loop_
_entity.id
_entity.type
_entity.pdbx_description
1 polymer ?
#
loop_
_entity_poly.entity_id
_entity_poly.type
_entity_poly.pdbx_seq_one_letter_code
_entity_poly.pdbx_strand_id
1 'polypeptide(L)'
;MVDYIADYLQNIRERRVLPDVQPGYMRNLIPESAPLEGERWENIFADVERVIMPGITHWQSPHMHAYFPALNSFPSLLGDMLADAINCLGFTWASSPACTELESIVMNWLGKMIGLPDMFLHLPGISMGGGVIQTTASEATLVCLLAGRTMAIRRFHEHTPGLQDAEINARLVAYCSDQAHSSVEKAALIGLVRMRFIESDDQLSLRGDALRDAIEEDIKQGLIPFWVSMVGVWRSMTICASPSVVKCTDRAKNLLDEPVTEQ
;
A
#
# COMPACT_ATOMS: atom_id res chain seq x y z
N MET A 1 -31.54 -4.40 5.93
CA MET A 1 -30.08 -4.38 5.69
C MET A 1 -29.31 -4.36 7.00
N VAL A 2 -29.52 -3.37 7.87
CA VAL A 2 -28.83 -3.29 9.18
C VAL A 2 -29.01 -4.56 10.00
N ASP A 3 -30.26 -5.02 10.20
CA ASP A 3 -30.55 -6.24 10.97
C ASP A 3 -29.83 -7.46 10.40
N TYR A 4 -29.88 -7.61 9.07
CA TYR A 4 -29.19 -8.70 8.37
C TYR A 4 -27.67 -8.70 8.58
N ILE A 5 -27.03 -7.54 8.50
CA ILE A 5 -25.59 -7.42 8.73
C ILE A 5 -25.25 -7.79 10.18
N ALA A 6 -26.05 -7.33 11.13
CA ALA A 6 -25.88 -7.66 12.54
C ALA A 6 -26.02 -9.17 12.79
N ASP A 7 -27.09 -9.79 12.27
CA ASP A 7 -27.33 -11.23 12.38
C ASP A 7 -26.23 -12.04 11.68
N TYR A 8 -25.80 -11.62 10.49
CA TYR A 8 -24.71 -12.24 9.75
C TYR A 8 -23.40 -12.23 10.55
N LEU A 9 -22.98 -11.09 11.09
CA LEU A 9 -21.73 -10.98 11.84
C LEU A 9 -21.78 -11.71 13.18
N GLN A 10 -22.93 -11.72 13.86
CA GLN A 10 -23.11 -12.45 15.12
C GLN A 10 -23.03 -13.97 14.91
N ASN A 11 -23.62 -14.47 13.82
CA ASN A 11 -23.75 -15.90 13.54
C ASN A 11 -22.74 -16.42 12.50
N ILE A 12 -21.75 -15.62 12.10
CA ILE A 12 -20.83 -15.97 11.00
C ILE A 12 -20.04 -17.27 11.23
N ARG A 13 -19.86 -17.69 12.49
CA ARG A 13 -19.19 -18.94 12.87
C ARG A 13 -19.92 -20.18 12.34
N GLU A 14 -21.22 -20.08 12.11
CA GLU A 14 -22.05 -21.19 11.63
C GLU A 14 -21.88 -21.43 10.12
N ARG A 15 -21.28 -20.47 9.40
CA ARG A 15 -21.04 -20.57 7.96
C ARG A 15 -19.68 -21.19 7.66
N ARG A 16 -19.62 -22.04 6.64
CA ARG A 16 -18.39 -22.61 6.11
C ARG A 16 -17.52 -21.49 5.52
N VAL A 17 -16.30 -21.30 6.02
CA VAL A 17 -15.42 -20.17 5.61
C VAL A 17 -15.15 -20.14 4.12
N LEU A 18 -14.78 -21.27 3.53
CA LEU A 18 -14.48 -21.39 2.10
C LEU A 18 -15.69 -21.96 1.35
N PRO A 19 -16.15 -21.32 0.27
CA PRO A 19 -17.32 -21.76 -0.48
C PRO A 19 -17.06 -23.07 -1.23
N ASP A 20 -18.14 -23.78 -1.56
CA ASP A 20 -18.12 -25.04 -2.32
C ASP A 20 -18.65 -24.83 -3.74
N VAL A 21 -17.90 -24.06 -4.53
CA VAL A 21 -18.29 -23.64 -5.88
C VAL A 21 -17.13 -23.74 -6.85
N GLN A 22 -17.44 -23.83 -8.14
CA GLN A 22 -16.45 -23.82 -9.22
C GLN A 22 -16.43 -22.47 -9.95
N PRO A 23 -15.30 -22.09 -10.58
CA PRO A 23 -15.25 -20.88 -11.40
C PRO A 23 -16.38 -20.84 -12.43
N GLY A 24 -17.15 -19.74 -12.44
CA GLY A 24 -18.30 -19.56 -13.33
C GLY A 24 -19.67 -19.94 -12.76
N TYR A 25 -19.76 -20.51 -11.54
CA TYR A 25 -21.03 -20.99 -10.95
C TYR A 25 -22.17 -19.94 -11.00
N MET A 26 -21.86 -18.67 -10.74
CA MET A 26 -22.85 -17.60 -10.64
C MET A 26 -23.54 -17.28 -11.97
N ARG A 27 -22.90 -17.55 -13.12
CA ARG A 27 -23.48 -17.27 -14.44
C ARG A 27 -24.82 -17.95 -14.68
N ASN A 28 -25.02 -19.12 -14.07
CA ASN A 28 -26.26 -19.89 -14.20
C ASN A 28 -27.32 -19.48 -13.18
N LEU A 29 -27.01 -18.56 -12.25
CA LEU A 29 -27.90 -18.13 -11.16
C LEU A 29 -28.49 -16.74 -11.36
N ILE A 30 -27.98 -15.98 -12.34
CA ILE A 30 -28.39 -14.61 -12.68
C ILE A 30 -28.76 -14.51 -14.17
N PRO A 31 -29.59 -13.52 -14.57
CA PRO A 31 -29.89 -13.27 -15.97
C PRO A 31 -28.65 -12.93 -16.81
N GLU A 32 -28.69 -13.23 -18.10
CA GLU A 32 -27.59 -12.92 -19.04
C GLU A 32 -27.41 -11.41 -19.30
N SER A 33 -28.44 -10.62 -19.05
CA SER A 33 -28.47 -9.18 -19.29
C SER A 33 -29.20 -8.44 -18.16
N ALA A 34 -28.79 -7.20 -17.93
CA ALA A 34 -29.37 -6.36 -16.89
C ALA A 34 -30.87 -6.09 -17.17
N PRO A 35 -31.72 -6.00 -16.14
CA PRO A 35 -33.13 -5.71 -16.33
C PRO A 35 -33.30 -4.28 -16.87
N LEU A 36 -34.27 -4.09 -17.77
CA LEU A 36 -34.62 -2.77 -18.31
C LEU A 36 -35.40 -1.90 -17.33
N GLU A 37 -36.13 -2.55 -16.43
CA GLU A 37 -36.94 -1.92 -15.40
C GLU A 37 -36.42 -2.30 -14.01
N GLY A 38 -36.60 -1.41 -13.04
CA GLY A 38 -36.16 -1.64 -11.66
C GLY A 38 -36.88 -2.84 -11.04
N GLU A 39 -36.12 -3.74 -10.43
CA GLU A 39 -36.69 -4.85 -9.67
C GLU A 39 -37.11 -4.41 -8.26
N ARG A 40 -38.04 -5.16 -7.70
CA ARG A 40 -38.43 -4.97 -6.30
C ARG A 40 -37.25 -5.26 -5.38
N TRP A 41 -37.03 -4.39 -4.40
CA TRP A 41 -35.96 -4.55 -3.42
C TRP A 41 -36.00 -5.91 -2.71
N GLU A 42 -37.19 -6.45 -2.43
CA GLU A 42 -37.33 -7.75 -1.78
C GLU A 42 -36.71 -8.89 -2.59
N ASN A 43 -36.80 -8.83 -3.92
CA ASN A 43 -36.20 -9.82 -4.82
C ASN A 43 -34.67 -9.69 -4.81
N ILE A 44 -34.17 -8.46 -4.94
CA ILE A 44 -32.73 -8.16 -4.90
C ILE A 44 -32.13 -8.62 -3.57
N PHE A 45 -32.83 -8.35 -2.47
CA PHE A 45 -32.36 -8.72 -1.14
C PHE A 45 -32.39 -10.24 -0.90
N ALA A 46 -33.40 -10.94 -1.41
CA ALA A 46 -33.45 -12.41 -1.36
C ALA A 46 -32.28 -13.08 -2.10
N ASP A 47 -31.79 -12.43 -3.16
CA ASP A 47 -30.67 -12.93 -3.95
C ASP A 47 -29.31 -12.88 -3.22
N VAL A 48 -29.19 -12.07 -2.17
CA VAL A 48 -27.99 -12.04 -1.32
C VAL A 48 -27.72 -13.43 -0.73
N GLU A 49 -28.72 -14.08 -0.12
CA GLU A 49 -28.55 -15.44 0.43
C GLU A 49 -28.59 -16.53 -0.65
N ARG A 50 -29.44 -16.35 -1.67
CA ARG A 50 -29.66 -17.38 -2.69
C ARG A 50 -28.47 -17.52 -3.65
N VAL A 51 -27.85 -16.39 -4.04
CA VAL A 51 -26.87 -16.32 -5.13
C VAL A 51 -25.49 -15.92 -4.61
N ILE A 52 -25.41 -14.90 -3.76
CA ILE A 52 -24.13 -14.31 -3.37
C ILE A 52 -23.46 -15.13 -2.27
N MET A 53 -24.12 -15.33 -1.14
CA MET A 53 -23.55 -15.98 0.05
C MET A 53 -22.94 -17.37 -0.20
N PRO A 54 -23.49 -18.26 -1.07
CA PRO A 54 -22.89 -19.57 -1.33
C PRO A 54 -21.47 -19.52 -1.93
N GLY A 55 -21.08 -18.40 -2.56
CA GLY A 55 -19.74 -18.20 -3.11
C GLY A 55 -18.88 -17.20 -2.34
N ILE A 56 -19.34 -16.68 -1.21
CA ILE A 56 -18.54 -15.79 -0.38
C ILE A 56 -17.51 -16.59 0.42
N THR A 57 -16.27 -16.13 0.42
CA THR A 57 -15.31 -16.51 1.46
C THR A 57 -15.54 -15.60 2.67
N HIS A 58 -15.87 -16.17 3.83
CA HIS A 58 -16.29 -15.39 5.00
C HIS A 58 -15.09 -14.83 5.79
N TRP A 59 -14.53 -13.71 5.33
CA TRP A 59 -13.34 -13.07 5.91
C TRP A 59 -13.47 -12.65 7.38
N GLN A 60 -14.67 -12.32 7.85
CA GLN A 60 -14.90 -11.95 9.26
C GLN A 60 -15.10 -13.18 10.16
N SER A 61 -15.04 -14.40 9.61
CA SER A 61 -15.17 -15.62 10.40
C SER A 61 -13.96 -15.80 11.30
N PRO A 62 -14.14 -16.15 12.58
CA PRO A 62 -13.03 -16.53 13.47
C PRO A 62 -12.26 -17.77 13.00
N HIS A 63 -12.79 -18.50 12.03
CA HIS A 63 -12.14 -19.66 11.40
C HIS A 63 -11.36 -19.28 10.13
N MET A 64 -11.34 -17.99 9.74
CA MET A 64 -10.51 -17.49 8.65
C MET A 64 -9.10 -17.22 9.15
N HIS A 65 -8.16 -18.05 8.72
CA HIS A 65 -6.73 -17.97 9.09
C HIS A 65 -5.80 -17.87 7.89
N ALA A 66 -6.34 -17.60 6.69
CA ALA A 66 -5.55 -17.33 5.50
C ALA A 66 -5.27 -15.82 5.36
N TYR A 67 -4.14 -15.48 4.74
CA TYR A 67 -3.70 -14.09 4.50
C TYR A 67 -3.55 -13.25 5.79
N PHE A 68 -3.39 -11.94 5.63
CA PHE A 68 -3.63 -10.99 6.72
C PHE A 68 -5.12 -10.67 6.82
N PRO A 69 -5.63 -10.42 8.04
CA PRO A 69 -7.05 -10.21 8.23
C PRO A 69 -7.46 -8.83 7.70
N ALA A 70 -8.60 -8.77 7.01
CA ALA A 70 -9.26 -7.53 6.59
C ALA A 70 -10.46 -7.29 7.52
N LEU A 71 -10.18 -6.94 8.79
CA LEU A 71 -11.22 -6.83 9.82
C LEU A 71 -12.07 -5.58 9.63
N ASN A 72 -13.36 -5.70 9.94
CA ASN A 72 -14.26 -4.56 10.07
C ASN A 72 -14.80 -4.46 11.51
N SER A 73 -15.56 -3.40 11.77
CA SER A 73 -16.24 -3.18 13.05
C SER A 73 -17.56 -2.44 12.81
N PHE A 74 -18.52 -2.59 13.73
CA PHE A 74 -19.80 -1.88 13.60
C PHE A 74 -19.66 -0.36 13.41
N PRO A 75 -18.79 0.36 14.16
CA PRO A 75 -18.58 1.78 13.93
C PRO A 75 -17.99 2.09 12.56
N SER A 76 -17.11 1.24 12.03
CA SER A 76 -16.55 1.41 10.67
C SER A 76 -17.64 1.29 9.62
N LEU A 77 -18.55 0.32 9.74
CA LEU A 77 -19.68 0.16 8.82
C LEU A 77 -20.61 1.37 8.86
N LEU A 78 -20.92 1.89 10.05
CA LEU A 78 -21.77 3.07 10.19
C LEU A 78 -21.11 4.34 9.64
N GLY A 79 -19.79 4.46 9.81
CA GLY A 79 -19.00 5.56 9.24
C GLY A 79 -19.06 5.56 7.71
N ASP A 80 -18.85 4.38 7.10
CA ASP A 80 -18.87 4.22 5.65
C ASP A 80 -20.29 4.45 5.08
N MET A 81 -21.32 3.93 5.74
CA MET A 81 -22.72 4.21 5.37
C MET A 81 -23.04 5.72 5.36
N LEU A 82 -22.51 6.47 6.33
CA LEU A 82 -22.68 7.93 6.37
C LEU A 82 -21.86 8.62 5.28
N ALA A 83 -20.62 8.18 5.05
CA ALA A 83 -19.76 8.70 3.98
C ALA A 83 -20.40 8.52 2.61
N ASP A 84 -20.96 7.34 2.33
CA ASP A 84 -21.66 7.01 1.09
C ASP A 84 -22.94 7.84 0.90
N ALA A 85 -23.66 8.15 1.99
CA ALA A 85 -24.84 9.01 1.93
C ALA A 85 -24.48 10.48 1.62
N ILE A 86 -23.36 10.97 2.17
CA ILE A 86 -22.85 12.33 1.89
C ILE A 86 -22.27 12.41 0.47
N ASN A 87 -21.55 11.37 0.05
CA ASN A 87 -20.94 11.21 -1.27
C ASN A 87 -20.15 12.44 -1.76
N CYS A 88 -19.42 13.10 -0.86
CA CYS A 88 -18.61 14.26 -1.22
C CYS A 88 -17.26 13.83 -1.82
N LEU A 89 -16.71 14.65 -2.71
CA LEU A 89 -15.40 14.43 -3.32
C LEU A 89 -14.40 15.46 -2.78
N GLY A 90 -13.26 14.97 -2.26
CA GLY A 90 -12.23 15.79 -1.61
C GLY A 90 -10.96 16.00 -2.44
N PHE A 91 -11.05 16.19 -3.76
CA PHE A 91 -9.85 16.33 -4.62
C PHE A 91 -9.10 17.66 -4.42
N THR A 92 -9.76 18.65 -3.81
CA THR A 92 -9.14 19.85 -3.24
C THR A 92 -9.81 20.18 -1.91
N TRP A 93 -9.12 20.95 -1.06
CA TRP A 93 -9.74 21.43 0.18
C TRP A 93 -11.07 22.16 -0.07
N ALA A 94 -11.15 23.00 -1.11
CA ALA A 94 -12.35 23.76 -1.43
C ALA A 94 -13.54 22.88 -1.88
N SER A 95 -13.27 21.67 -2.42
CA SER A 95 -14.33 20.75 -2.87
C SER A 95 -15.06 20.08 -1.70
N SER A 96 -14.38 19.83 -0.59
CA SER A 96 -14.99 19.35 0.65
C SER A 96 -14.03 19.60 1.84
N PRO A 97 -14.14 20.76 2.52
CA PRO A 97 -13.21 21.11 3.60
C PRO A 97 -13.22 20.08 4.73
N ALA A 98 -14.41 19.63 5.15
CA ALA A 98 -14.55 18.63 6.21
C ALA A 98 -13.85 17.30 5.85
N CYS A 99 -13.86 16.88 4.58
CA CYS A 99 -13.16 15.68 4.13
C CYS A 99 -11.65 15.80 4.35
N THR A 100 -11.04 16.92 3.94
CA THR A 100 -9.59 17.14 4.05
C THR A 100 -9.14 17.37 5.50
N GLU A 101 -9.89 18.18 6.26
CA GLU A 101 -9.55 18.52 7.64
C GLU A 101 -9.68 17.28 8.55
N LEU A 102 -10.76 16.52 8.42
CA LEU A 102 -10.97 15.33 9.26
C LEU A 102 -9.92 14.26 8.97
N GLU A 103 -9.54 14.05 7.71
CA GLU A 103 -8.46 13.14 7.36
C GLU A 103 -7.15 13.54 8.04
N SER A 104 -6.77 14.82 7.95
CA SER A 104 -5.54 15.35 8.57
C SER A 104 -5.53 15.15 10.09
N ILE A 105 -6.66 15.38 10.76
CA ILE A 105 -6.83 15.19 12.20
C ILE A 105 -6.69 13.71 12.58
N VAL A 106 -7.40 12.82 11.89
CA VAL A 106 -7.40 11.38 12.19
C VAL A 106 -6.04 10.76 11.88
N MET A 107 -5.36 11.18 10.81
CA MET A 107 -3.99 10.74 10.51
C MET A 107 -3.00 11.19 11.59
N ASN A 108 -3.17 12.39 12.16
CA ASN A 108 -2.39 12.83 13.32
C ASN A 108 -2.66 11.97 14.56
N TRP A 109 -3.91 11.60 14.82
CA TRP A 109 -4.25 10.71 15.92
C TRP A 109 -3.60 9.34 15.75
N LEU A 110 -3.70 8.75 14.56
CA LEU A 110 -3.09 7.46 14.25
C LEU A 110 -1.56 7.51 14.40
N GLY A 111 -0.91 8.53 13.84
CA GLY A 111 0.55 8.71 13.96
C GLY A 111 1.01 8.78 15.42
N LYS A 112 0.27 9.51 16.27
CA LYS A 112 0.54 9.55 17.72
C LYS A 112 0.30 8.21 18.41
N MET A 113 -0.77 7.50 18.06
CA MET A 113 -1.12 6.20 18.64
C MET A 113 -0.04 5.14 18.39
N ILE A 114 0.61 5.17 17.23
CA ILE A 114 1.69 4.23 16.87
C ILE A 114 3.10 4.78 17.18
N GLY A 115 3.19 5.94 17.83
CA GLY A 115 4.46 6.52 18.26
C GLY A 115 5.35 7.05 17.12
N LEU A 116 4.77 7.54 16.01
CA LEU A 116 5.55 8.18 14.96
C LEU A 116 6.19 9.49 15.47
N PRO A 117 7.43 9.79 15.04
CA PRO A 117 8.05 11.09 15.27
C PRO A 117 7.20 12.25 14.72
N ASP A 118 7.29 13.42 15.37
CA ASP A 118 6.52 14.62 15.00
C ASP A 118 6.69 15.06 13.54
N MET A 119 7.83 14.73 12.91
CA MET A 119 8.10 15.04 11.50
C MET A 119 7.17 14.31 10.50
N PHE A 120 6.41 13.30 10.94
CA PHE A 120 5.40 12.62 10.13
C PHE A 120 3.98 13.14 10.36
N LEU A 121 3.80 14.06 11.31
CA LEU A 121 2.50 14.60 11.68
C LEU A 121 2.23 15.93 10.96
N HIS A 122 0.95 16.23 10.70
CA HIS A 122 0.46 17.53 10.23
C HIS A 122 0.53 18.54 11.38
N LEU A 123 1.73 19.06 11.67
CA LEU A 123 1.99 20.06 12.70
C LEU A 123 2.53 21.35 12.06
N PRO A 124 1.66 22.35 11.78
CA PRO A 124 2.06 23.59 11.12
C PRO A 124 3.22 24.27 11.86
N GLY A 125 4.28 24.60 11.11
CA GLY A 125 5.48 25.27 11.63
C GLY A 125 6.47 24.37 12.38
N ILE A 126 6.11 23.12 12.67
CA ILE A 126 6.99 22.13 13.33
C ILE A 126 7.43 21.05 12.34
N SER A 127 6.49 20.57 11.52
CA SER A 127 6.67 19.47 10.58
C SER A 127 6.43 19.91 9.15
N MET A 128 7.23 19.37 8.23
CA MET A 128 7.02 19.45 6.78
C MET A 128 6.38 18.17 6.22
N GLY A 129 6.09 17.19 7.08
CA GLY A 129 5.45 15.93 6.71
C GLY A 129 3.95 15.92 7.03
N GLY A 130 3.35 14.75 6.85
CA GLY A 130 1.93 14.52 7.08
C GLY A 130 1.51 13.13 6.61
N GLY A 131 0.33 12.69 7.07
CA GLY A 131 -0.29 11.43 6.65
C GLY A 131 -1.45 11.66 5.69
N VAL A 132 -1.63 10.74 4.75
CA VAL A 132 -2.75 10.72 3.79
C VAL A 132 -3.34 9.32 3.74
N ILE A 133 -4.65 9.21 3.62
CA ILE A 133 -5.32 7.92 3.44
C ILE A 133 -5.14 7.47 1.99
N GLN A 134 -4.83 6.18 1.79
CA GLN A 134 -4.66 5.56 0.48
C GLN A 134 -5.51 4.30 0.41
N THR A 135 -5.85 3.87 -0.80
CA THR A 135 -6.71 2.69 -0.99
C THR A 135 -5.99 1.40 -0.62
N THR A 136 -4.69 1.33 -0.93
CA THR A 136 -3.89 0.12 -0.67
C THR A 136 -2.45 0.46 -0.28
N ALA A 137 -1.80 -0.44 0.45
CA ALA A 137 -0.35 -0.36 0.69
C ALA A 137 0.48 -0.44 -0.61
N SER A 138 -0.05 -1.10 -1.65
CA SER A 138 0.59 -1.16 -2.98
C SER A 138 0.65 0.22 -3.65
N GLU A 139 -0.43 0.98 -3.56
CA GLU A 139 -0.52 2.35 -4.06
C GLU A 139 0.43 3.27 -3.30
N ALA A 140 0.42 3.22 -1.96
CA ALA A 140 1.36 3.99 -1.14
C ALA A 140 2.83 3.68 -1.50
N THR A 141 3.17 2.40 -1.71
CA THR A 141 4.50 1.97 -2.15
C THR A 141 4.87 2.57 -3.51
N LEU A 142 3.94 2.55 -4.47
CA LEU A 142 4.14 3.14 -5.80
C LEU A 142 4.35 4.66 -5.71
N VAL A 143 3.52 5.37 -4.94
CA VAL A 143 3.65 6.82 -4.76
C VAL A 143 5.00 7.16 -4.13
N CYS A 144 5.43 6.44 -3.09
CA CYS A 144 6.76 6.64 -2.49
C CYS A 144 7.90 6.40 -3.48
N LEU A 145 7.82 5.33 -4.29
CA LEU A 145 8.83 5.02 -5.31
C LEU A 145 8.88 6.11 -6.39
N LEU A 146 7.73 6.57 -6.89
CA LEU A 146 7.66 7.62 -7.91
C LEU A 146 8.17 8.96 -7.37
N ALA A 147 7.86 9.31 -6.11
CA ALA A 147 8.39 10.49 -5.45
C ALA A 147 9.92 10.41 -5.31
N GLY A 148 10.45 9.28 -4.83
CA GLY A 148 11.88 9.03 -4.74
C GLY A 148 12.59 9.13 -6.09
N ARG A 149 12.00 8.53 -7.14
CA ARG A 149 12.50 8.56 -8.52
C ARG A 149 12.58 9.99 -9.05
N THR A 150 11.50 10.76 -8.88
CA THR A 150 11.44 12.17 -9.32
C THR A 150 12.49 13.00 -8.58
N MET A 151 12.67 12.80 -7.29
CA MET A 151 13.69 13.50 -6.50
C MET A 151 15.12 13.12 -6.93
N ALA A 152 15.37 11.84 -7.22
CA ALA A 152 16.67 11.36 -7.67
C ALA A 152 17.06 11.97 -9.03
N ILE A 153 16.12 12.03 -9.98
CA ILE A 153 16.33 12.66 -11.29
C ILE A 153 16.65 14.14 -11.12
N ARG A 154 15.89 14.87 -10.28
CA ARG A 154 16.15 16.28 -10.00
C ARG A 154 17.54 16.52 -9.41
N ARG A 155 17.94 15.74 -8.40
CA ARG A 155 19.29 15.84 -7.79
C ARG A 155 20.39 15.52 -8.79
N PHE A 156 20.18 14.55 -9.67
CA PHE A 156 21.15 14.23 -10.70
C PHE A 156 21.38 15.44 -11.63
N HIS A 157 20.32 16.12 -12.05
CA HIS A 157 20.42 17.33 -12.88
C HIS A 157 21.14 18.50 -12.21
N GLU A 158 21.04 18.63 -10.88
CA GLU A 158 21.74 19.68 -10.11
C GLU A 158 23.27 19.54 -10.21
N HIS A 159 23.78 18.31 -10.37
CA HIS A 159 25.22 18.01 -10.41
C HIS A 159 25.74 17.72 -11.81
N THR A 160 24.91 17.15 -12.69
CA THR A 160 25.29 16.73 -14.05
C THR A 160 24.17 17.08 -15.03
N PRO A 161 24.12 18.35 -15.49
CA PRO A 161 23.13 18.77 -16.46
C PRO A 161 23.43 18.18 -17.85
N GLY A 162 22.37 17.87 -18.61
CA GLY A 162 22.49 17.55 -20.05
C GLY A 162 22.04 16.16 -20.47
N LEU A 163 21.80 15.23 -19.53
CA LEU A 163 21.19 13.93 -19.82
C LEU A 163 19.66 14.01 -19.75
N GLN A 164 18.94 13.23 -20.55
CA GLN A 164 17.49 13.18 -20.49
C GLN A 164 17.00 12.39 -19.27
N ASP A 165 15.84 12.74 -18.73
CA ASP A 165 15.21 12.04 -17.60
C ASP A 165 15.10 10.52 -17.82
N ALA A 166 14.84 10.09 -19.05
CA ALA A 166 14.77 8.68 -19.40
C ALA A 166 16.12 7.95 -19.27
N GLU A 167 17.23 8.61 -19.62
CA GLU A 167 18.58 8.06 -19.50
C GLU A 167 19.03 7.98 -18.04
N ILE A 168 18.64 8.97 -17.23
CA ILE A 168 18.84 8.93 -15.79
C ILE A 168 18.00 7.80 -15.18
N ASN A 169 16.72 7.71 -15.55
CA ASN A 169 15.83 6.66 -15.06
C ASN A 169 16.32 5.24 -15.37
N ALA A 170 16.90 5.03 -16.56
CA ALA A 170 17.48 3.73 -16.95
C ALA A 170 18.65 3.28 -16.06
N ARG A 171 19.30 4.22 -15.35
CA ARG A 171 20.39 3.98 -14.40
C ARG A 171 19.92 3.90 -12.95
N LEU A 172 18.69 4.30 -12.64
CA LEU A 172 18.15 4.23 -11.29
C LEU A 172 17.96 2.78 -10.83
N VAL A 173 18.40 2.49 -9.60
CA VAL A 173 18.21 1.20 -8.95
C VAL A 173 17.56 1.36 -7.56
N ALA A 174 16.49 0.60 -7.38
CA ALA A 174 15.75 0.46 -6.13
C ALA A 174 16.06 -0.89 -5.48
N TYR A 175 15.94 -0.97 -4.15
CA TYR A 175 16.29 -2.17 -3.39
C TYR A 175 15.13 -2.62 -2.51
N CYS A 176 15.00 -3.93 -2.33
CA CYS A 176 14.13 -4.52 -1.33
C CYS A 176 14.66 -5.88 -0.89
N SER A 177 14.12 -6.45 0.19
CA SER A 177 14.39 -7.85 0.53
C SER A 177 13.73 -8.78 -0.49
N ASP A 178 14.35 -9.93 -0.73
CA ASP A 178 13.75 -11.10 -1.38
C ASP A 178 12.43 -11.58 -0.73
N GLN A 179 12.16 -11.17 0.52
CA GLN A 179 10.92 -11.45 1.26
C GLN A 179 9.87 -10.33 1.17
N ALA A 180 10.13 -9.26 0.41
CA ALA A 180 9.20 -8.16 0.24
C ALA A 180 7.90 -8.61 -0.44
N HIS A 181 6.80 -7.92 -0.16
CA HIS A 181 5.53 -8.18 -0.84
C HIS A 181 5.66 -7.89 -2.35
N SER A 182 5.01 -8.69 -3.20
CA SER A 182 5.08 -8.57 -4.66
C SER A 182 4.64 -7.21 -5.22
N SER A 183 3.93 -6.40 -4.42
CA SER A 183 3.61 -5.02 -4.77
C SER A 183 4.85 -4.14 -4.94
N VAL A 184 5.97 -4.43 -4.28
CA VAL A 184 7.22 -3.66 -4.40
C VAL A 184 7.82 -3.86 -5.79
N GLU A 185 7.90 -5.11 -6.25
CA GLU A 185 8.30 -5.43 -7.62
C GLU A 185 7.35 -4.79 -8.63
N LYS A 186 6.03 -4.93 -8.41
CA LYS A 186 5.01 -4.31 -9.28
C LYS A 186 5.18 -2.79 -9.36
N ALA A 187 5.50 -2.12 -8.26
CA ALA A 187 5.76 -0.69 -8.23
C ALA A 187 6.98 -0.32 -9.08
N ALA A 188 8.05 -1.12 -9.03
CA ALA A 188 9.24 -0.93 -9.86
C ALA A 188 8.94 -1.12 -11.35
N LEU A 189 8.15 -2.15 -11.69
CA LEU A 189 7.71 -2.42 -13.06
C LEU A 189 6.90 -1.24 -13.63
N ILE A 190 5.93 -0.74 -12.87
CA ILE A 190 5.14 0.45 -13.27
C ILE A 190 6.03 1.70 -13.33
N GLY A 191 6.96 1.83 -12.39
CA GLY A 191 7.93 2.93 -12.33
C GLY A 191 9.02 2.89 -13.39
N LEU A 192 9.13 1.80 -14.17
CA LEU A 192 10.23 1.53 -15.10
C LEU A 192 11.61 1.69 -14.43
N VAL A 193 11.73 1.19 -13.20
CA VAL A 193 12.94 1.26 -12.38
C VAL A 193 13.50 -0.15 -12.21
N ARG A 194 14.83 -0.26 -12.21
CA ARG A 194 15.50 -1.52 -11.89
C ARG A 194 15.32 -1.85 -10.40
N MET A 195 14.80 -3.04 -10.10
CA MET A 195 14.68 -3.53 -8.72
C MET A 195 15.75 -4.57 -8.45
N ARG A 196 16.50 -4.40 -7.35
CA ARG A 196 17.45 -5.37 -6.85
C ARG A 196 16.91 -5.99 -5.55
N PHE A 197 16.77 -7.31 -5.56
CA PHE A 197 16.40 -8.08 -4.38
C PHE A 197 17.66 -8.44 -3.60
N ILE A 198 17.66 -8.11 -2.31
CA ILE A 198 18.73 -8.44 -1.38
C ILE A 198 18.30 -9.66 -0.58
N GLU A 199 19.16 -10.67 -0.57
CA GLU A 199 18.95 -11.90 0.19
C GLU A 199 18.85 -11.58 1.69
N SER A 200 17.85 -12.18 2.35
CA SER A 200 17.62 -12.04 3.78
C SER A 200 18.50 -12.99 4.59
N ASP A 201 18.71 -12.66 5.88
CA ASP A 201 19.41 -13.57 6.80
C ASP A 201 18.54 -14.78 7.18
N ASP A 202 19.08 -15.67 8.02
CA ASP A 202 18.36 -16.85 8.54
C ASP A 202 17.07 -16.50 9.31
N GLN A 203 16.88 -15.23 9.72
CA GLN A 203 15.68 -14.71 10.37
C GLN A 203 14.73 -14.02 9.38
N LEU A 204 14.98 -14.17 8.08
CA LEU A 204 14.23 -13.54 7.00
C LEU A 204 14.25 -12.01 7.12
N SER A 205 15.36 -11.45 7.60
CA SER A 205 15.56 -10.02 7.81
C SER A 205 16.58 -9.43 6.83
N LEU A 206 16.26 -8.26 6.26
CA LEU A 206 17.20 -7.48 5.47
C LEU A 206 18.30 -6.88 6.35
N ARG A 207 19.56 -7.12 5.98
CA ARG A 207 20.72 -6.64 6.73
C ARG A 207 21.40 -5.47 6.05
N GLY A 208 21.84 -4.50 6.85
CA GLY A 208 22.47 -3.28 6.35
C GLY A 208 23.81 -3.52 5.66
N ASP A 209 24.56 -4.55 6.05
CA ASP A 209 25.78 -4.97 5.37
C ASP A 209 25.53 -5.50 3.96
N ALA A 210 24.63 -6.46 3.80
CA ALA A 210 24.24 -6.97 2.48
C ALA A 210 23.71 -5.86 1.57
N LEU A 211 22.89 -4.95 2.11
CA LEU A 211 22.38 -3.79 1.37
C LEU A 211 23.51 -2.83 0.96
N ARG A 212 24.44 -2.51 1.86
CA ARG A 212 25.56 -1.62 1.58
C ARG A 212 26.45 -2.21 0.49
N ASP A 213 26.78 -3.50 0.57
CA ASP A 213 27.65 -4.14 -0.38
C ASP A 213 27.02 -4.14 -1.80
N ALA A 214 25.70 -4.35 -1.89
CA ALA A 214 24.96 -4.21 -3.14
C ALA A 214 24.95 -2.76 -3.69
N ILE A 215 24.73 -1.77 -2.82
CA ILE A 215 24.79 -0.35 -3.19
C ILE A 215 26.18 0.02 -3.73
N GLU A 216 27.25 -0.41 -3.06
CA GLU A 216 28.63 -0.11 -3.48
C GLU A 216 28.99 -0.79 -4.82
N GLU A 217 28.46 -1.99 -5.08
CA GLU A 217 28.61 -2.66 -6.37
C GLU A 217 27.87 -1.91 -7.50
N ASP A 218 26.62 -1.52 -7.26
CA ASP A 218 25.81 -0.80 -8.26
C ASP A 218 26.41 0.57 -8.59
N ILE A 219 26.96 1.28 -7.61
CA ILE A 219 27.70 2.53 -7.83
C ILE A 219 28.92 2.30 -8.73
N LYS A 220 29.71 1.23 -8.48
CA LYS A 220 30.86 0.88 -9.34
C LYS A 220 30.47 0.55 -10.78
N GLN A 221 29.23 0.12 -11.00
CA GLN A 221 28.67 -0.14 -12.34
C GLN A 221 28.05 1.09 -12.99
N GLY A 222 28.14 2.27 -12.36
CA GLY A 222 27.55 3.51 -12.87
C GLY A 222 26.03 3.59 -12.72
N LEU A 223 25.44 2.75 -11.87
CA LEU A 223 24.03 2.84 -11.49
C LEU A 223 23.83 3.86 -10.36
N ILE A 224 22.58 4.28 -10.19
CA ILE A 224 22.18 5.35 -9.28
C ILE A 224 21.22 4.78 -8.22
N PRO A 225 21.73 4.35 -7.06
CA PRO A 225 20.92 3.93 -5.92
C PRO A 225 20.02 5.07 -5.45
N PHE A 226 18.70 4.88 -5.34
CA PHE A 226 17.83 6.00 -4.95
C PHE A 226 16.70 5.66 -3.95
N TRP A 227 16.34 4.39 -3.79
CA TRP A 227 15.20 4.01 -2.96
C TRP A 227 15.34 2.61 -2.39
N VAL A 228 14.90 2.42 -1.15
CA VAL A 228 14.89 1.12 -0.46
C VAL A 228 13.51 0.89 0.16
N SER A 229 12.89 -0.25 -0.14
CA SER A 229 11.66 -0.68 0.54
C SER A 229 11.99 -1.36 1.86
N MET A 230 11.34 -0.92 2.94
CA MET A 230 11.43 -1.57 4.26
C MET A 230 10.09 -2.18 4.71
N VAL A 231 9.15 -2.38 3.78
CA VAL A 231 7.82 -2.93 4.10
C VAL A 231 7.96 -4.35 4.67
N GLY A 232 7.26 -4.62 5.77
CA GLY A 232 7.33 -5.88 6.52
C GLY A 232 7.04 -7.12 5.68
N VAL A 233 7.65 -8.24 6.09
CA VAL A 233 7.64 -9.51 5.36
C VAL A 233 6.28 -10.19 5.45
N TRP A 234 5.72 -10.56 4.28
CA TRP A 234 4.41 -11.23 4.20
C TRP A 234 4.42 -12.66 4.76
N ARG A 235 5.56 -13.36 4.66
CA ARG A 235 5.68 -14.79 5.04
C ARG A 235 5.89 -15.04 6.54
N SER A 236 6.58 -14.15 7.24
CA SER A 236 7.05 -14.40 8.62
C SER A 236 6.69 -13.29 9.62
N MET A 237 6.02 -12.23 9.18
CA MET A 237 5.78 -11.01 9.98
C MET A 237 7.08 -10.35 10.50
N THR A 238 8.24 -10.68 9.92
CA THR A 238 9.52 -10.05 10.26
C THR A 238 9.55 -8.60 9.78
N ILE A 239 10.00 -7.70 10.64
CA ILE A 239 10.24 -6.29 10.29
C ILE A 239 11.64 -6.17 9.67
N CYS A 240 11.71 -5.69 8.42
CA CYS A 240 12.97 -5.43 7.72
C CYS A 240 13.66 -4.12 8.13
N ALA A 241 13.01 -3.31 8.97
CA ALA A 241 13.53 -2.02 9.44
C ALA A 241 14.48 -2.20 10.64
N SER A 242 15.68 -2.72 10.41
CA SER A 242 16.75 -2.63 11.41
C SER A 242 17.40 -1.24 11.36
N PRO A 243 17.86 -0.67 12.50
CA PRO A 243 18.61 0.60 12.51
C PRO A 243 19.84 0.62 11.59
N SER A 244 20.36 -0.57 11.24
CA SER A 244 21.48 -0.72 10.32
C SER A 244 21.10 -0.37 8.86
N VAL A 245 19.87 -0.65 8.44
CA VAL A 245 19.37 -0.34 7.09
C VAL A 245 19.17 1.16 6.93
N VAL A 246 18.60 1.84 7.94
CA VAL A 246 18.43 3.31 7.95
C VAL A 246 19.78 4.04 7.84
N LYS A 247 20.79 3.58 8.58
CA LYS A 247 22.15 4.14 8.48
C LYS A 247 22.77 3.97 7.08
N CYS A 248 22.45 2.88 6.39
CA CYS A 248 22.93 2.65 5.03
C CYS A 248 22.25 3.59 4.03
N THR A 249 20.95 3.87 4.19
CA THR A 249 20.23 4.81 3.34
C THR A 249 20.72 6.26 3.50
N ASP A 250 21.07 6.68 4.71
CA ASP A 250 21.63 8.04 4.94
C ASP A 250 22.99 8.22 4.26
N ARG A 251 23.82 7.18 4.25
CA ARG A 251 25.12 7.20 3.56
C ARG A 251 24.97 7.19 2.04
N ALA A 252 24.05 6.39 1.50
CA ALA A 252 23.76 6.38 0.07
C ALA A 252 23.19 7.72 -0.42
N LYS A 253 22.39 8.39 0.42
CA LYS A 253 21.91 9.75 0.15
C LYS A 253 23.06 10.74 0.00
N ASN A 254 24.06 10.68 0.88
CA ASN A 254 25.24 11.55 0.80
C ASN A 254 26.08 11.29 -0.46
N LEU A 255 26.12 10.05 -0.96
CA LEU A 255 26.83 9.70 -2.20
C LEU A 255 26.13 10.20 -3.47
N LEU A 256 24.80 10.39 -3.43
CA LEU A 256 24.06 11.07 -4.51
C LEU A 256 24.31 12.60 -4.54
N ASP A 257 24.78 13.16 -3.43
CA ASP A 257 25.12 14.57 -3.29
C ASP A 257 26.61 14.83 -3.57
N GLU A 258 27.39 13.79 -3.91
CA GLU A 258 28.78 13.92 -4.38
C GLU A 258 28.81 13.96 -5.92
N PRO A 259 29.59 14.88 -6.54
CA PRO A 259 29.69 14.95 -7.99
C PRO A 259 30.26 13.64 -8.54
N VAL A 260 29.53 13.00 -9.45
CA VAL A 260 30.02 11.84 -10.19
C VAL A 260 31.23 12.30 -10.99
N THR A 261 32.42 11.95 -10.51
CA THR A 261 33.66 12.20 -11.26
C THR A 261 33.68 11.21 -12.42
N GLU A 262 33.60 11.73 -13.64
CA GLU A 262 33.80 10.94 -14.85
C GLU A 262 35.15 10.20 -14.75
N GLN A 263 35.10 8.87 -14.85
CA GLN A 263 36.20 8.06 -15.36
C GLN A 263 35.83 7.58 -16.76
#